data_AF-A0A7J8VJ54-F1
#
_entry.id   AF-A0A7J8VJ54-F1
#
_cell.length_a   1.000
_cell.length_b   1.000
_cell.length_c   1.000
_cell.angle_alpha   90.00
_cell.angle_beta   90.00
_cell.angle_gamma   90.00
#
_symmetry.space_group_name_H-M   'P 1'
#
loop_
_entity.id
_entity.type
_entity.pdbx_description
1 polymer ?
#
loop_
_entity_poly.entity_id
_entity_poly.type
_entity_poly.pdbx_seq_one_letter_code
_entity_poly.pdbx_strand_id
1 'polypeptide(L)'
;MAIFVHYLSILLISAVIFLLLRAYRLRRLRLPPGNLGLPFVGETLQLISAYKTENPEPFIDERAKRHGSVFTTHVFGEPTVFSADPETNRFILQNEGKLFECSYPGSISNLLGKHSLLLMKGNLHKRMHSLTMSFANSSIIKDQLLVDIDRLIRLNLDSWTDRILLMEAAKKITFELAVKQLMSFDPGEWSESLRKHYVLVIEGFFTVPLPLFSATYRRAIKARREVAEALSKIVKERRGEYEKGERKNDMLGALLGGEWEEDQLSNEQIVDFMVALLVAGYETTSTIMTLAVKFLTQTPLALAQLK
;
A
#
# COMPACT_ATOMS: atom_id res chain seq x y z
N MET A 1 12.46 -3.72 48.65
CA MET A 1 12.56 -4.99 47.88
C MET A 1 11.24 -5.77 47.88
N ALA A 2 10.61 -6.04 49.03
CA ALA A 2 9.34 -6.80 49.13
C ALA A 2 8.16 -6.19 48.34
N ILE A 3 8.02 -4.85 48.37
CA ILE A 3 6.96 -4.14 47.63
C ILE A 3 7.11 -4.34 46.11
N PHE A 4 8.34 -4.26 45.59
CA PHE A 4 8.62 -4.48 44.17
C PHE A 4 8.31 -5.91 43.72
N VAL A 5 8.69 -6.91 44.53
CA VAL A 5 8.36 -8.32 44.28
C VAL A 5 6.84 -8.54 44.29
N HIS A 6 6.11 -7.86 45.17
CA HIS A 6 4.66 -7.96 45.23
C HIS A 6 3.98 -7.40 43.98
N TYR A 7 4.37 -6.20 43.52
CA TYR A 7 3.85 -5.64 42.26
C TYR A 7 4.20 -6.50 41.05
N LEU A 8 5.42 -7.06 40.99
CA LEU A 8 5.82 -7.98 39.93
C LEU A 8 4.96 -9.24 39.93
N SER A 9 4.66 -9.81 41.11
CA SER A 9 3.80 -10.99 41.24
C SER A 9 2.36 -10.72 40.78
N ILE A 10 1.78 -9.56 41.13
CA ILE A 10 0.43 -9.15 40.70
C ILE A 10 0.40 -8.96 39.18
N LEU A 11 1.42 -8.34 38.60
CA LEU A 11 1.53 -8.14 37.15
C LEU A 11 1.67 -9.47 36.40
N LEU A 12 2.39 -10.44 36.96
CA LEU A 12 2.56 -11.76 36.35
C LEU A 12 1.26 -12.58 36.43
N ILE A 13 0.56 -12.53 37.58
CA ILE A 13 -0.75 -13.18 37.74
C ILE A 13 -1.78 -12.56 36.81
N SER A 14 -1.84 -11.22 36.72
CA SER A 14 -2.79 -10.54 35.82
C SER A 14 -2.50 -10.84 34.35
N ALA A 15 -1.23 -10.91 33.95
CA ALA A 15 -0.83 -11.34 32.61
C ALA A 15 -1.27 -12.78 32.33
N VAL A 16 -1.07 -13.70 33.27
CA VAL A 16 -1.50 -15.11 33.12
C VAL A 16 -3.03 -15.20 33.01
N ILE A 17 -3.78 -14.52 33.88
CA ILE A 17 -5.25 -14.49 33.81
C ILE A 17 -5.71 -13.93 32.46
N PHE A 18 -5.10 -12.84 31.99
CA PHE A 18 -5.41 -12.25 30.70
C PHE A 18 -5.16 -13.24 29.55
N LEU A 19 -4.03 -13.95 29.55
CA LEU A 19 -3.71 -14.96 28.54
C LEU A 19 -4.70 -16.14 28.56
N LEU A 20 -5.10 -16.60 29.76
CA LEU A 20 -6.09 -17.67 29.92
C LEU A 20 -7.47 -17.24 29.42
N LEU A 21 -7.93 -16.04 29.78
CA LEU A 21 -9.20 -15.49 29.30
C LEU A 21 -9.20 -15.32 27.77
N ARG A 22 -8.08 -14.86 27.21
CA ARG A 22 -7.90 -14.74 25.76
C ARG A 22 -7.97 -16.11 25.07
N ALA A 23 -7.25 -17.11 25.60
CA ALA A 23 -7.29 -18.47 25.07
C ALA A 23 -8.70 -19.08 25.16
N TYR A 24 -9.40 -18.85 26.27
CA TYR A 24 -10.78 -19.31 26.45
C TYR A 24 -11.74 -18.66 25.44
N ARG A 25 -11.63 -17.34 25.22
CA ARG A 25 -12.43 -16.62 24.22
C ARG A 25 -12.21 -17.16 22.81
N LEU A 26 -10.95 -17.41 22.43
CA LEU A 26 -10.60 -17.92 21.11
C LEU A 26 -11.07 -19.35 20.90
N ARG A 27 -11.03 -20.21 21.93
CA ARG A 27 -11.59 -21.57 21.88
C ARG A 27 -13.11 -21.61 21.69
N ARG A 28 -13.84 -20.58 22.15
CA ARG A 28 -15.30 -20.48 21.95
C ARG A 28 -15.69 -20.13 20.52
N LEU A 29 -14.80 -19.46 19.79
CA LEU A 29 -14.98 -19.22 18.37
C LEU A 29 -14.64 -20.54 17.67
N ARG A 30 -15.58 -21.08 16.88
CA ARG A 30 -15.35 -22.29 16.05
C ARG A 30 -14.45 -21.92 14.86
N LEU A 31 -13.21 -21.56 15.16
CA LEU A 31 -12.23 -21.09 14.17
C LEU A 31 -11.75 -22.25 13.29
N PRO A 32 -11.31 -21.97 12.05
CA PRO A 32 -10.58 -22.94 11.24
C PRO A 32 -9.35 -23.49 11.97
N PRO A 33 -8.85 -24.68 11.59
CA PRO A 33 -7.61 -25.23 12.14
C PRO A 33 -6.44 -24.25 12.01
N GLY A 34 -5.48 -24.26 12.94
CA GLY A 34 -4.29 -23.43 12.82
C GLY A 34 -3.59 -23.13 14.14
N ASN A 35 -2.61 -22.23 14.10
CA ASN A 35 -1.77 -21.87 15.24
C ASN A 35 -1.68 -20.34 15.39
N LEU A 36 -2.00 -19.84 16.58
CA LEU A 36 -1.93 -18.42 16.91
C LEU A 36 -0.52 -17.96 17.31
N GLY A 37 0.47 -18.84 17.34
CA GLY A 37 1.86 -18.49 17.63
C GLY A 37 2.07 -17.89 19.02
N LEU A 38 3.02 -16.96 19.13
CA LEU A 38 3.37 -16.31 20.39
C LEU A 38 2.25 -15.36 20.87
N PRO A 39 2.07 -15.17 22.18
CA PRO A 39 1.15 -14.15 22.68
C PRO A 39 1.45 -12.76 22.09
N PHE A 40 0.39 -12.05 21.68
CA PHE A 40 0.40 -10.67 21.13
C PHE A 40 1.07 -10.47 19.77
N VAL A 41 2.17 -11.17 19.50
CA VAL A 41 2.92 -11.03 18.24
C VAL A 41 2.51 -12.10 17.23
N GLY A 42 2.10 -13.27 17.71
CA GLY A 42 1.75 -14.41 16.87
C GLY A 42 2.92 -14.86 16.01
N GLU A 43 2.67 -14.94 14.71
CA GLU A 43 3.63 -15.34 13.69
C GLU A 43 4.12 -14.14 12.85
N THR A 44 3.82 -12.90 13.28
CA THR A 44 4.11 -11.66 12.54
C THR A 44 5.59 -11.52 12.15
N LEU A 45 6.52 -11.84 13.06
CA LEU A 45 7.95 -11.70 12.76
C LEU A 45 8.43 -12.73 11.73
N GLN A 46 7.86 -13.94 11.75
CA GLN A 46 8.14 -14.96 10.74
C GLN A 46 7.59 -14.53 9.38
N LEU A 47 6.37 -13.97 9.34
CA LEU A 47 5.78 -13.41 8.12
C LEU A 47 6.64 -12.28 7.55
N ILE A 48 7.00 -11.29 8.38
CA ILE A 48 7.87 -10.17 7.96
C ILE A 48 9.22 -10.67 7.49
N SER A 49 9.80 -11.68 8.15
CA SER A 49 11.07 -12.28 7.75
C SER A 49 10.94 -12.99 6.40
N ALA A 50 9.84 -13.71 6.16
CA ALA A 50 9.59 -14.41 4.89
C ALA A 50 9.51 -13.41 3.72
N TYR A 51 8.80 -12.29 3.88
CA TYR A 51 8.73 -11.23 2.85
C TYR A 51 10.04 -10.49 2.59
N LYS A 52 11.10 -10.76 3.37
CA LYS A 52 12.45 -10.24 3.14
C LYS A 52 13.38 -11.23 2.45
N THR A 53 12.89 -12.43 2.11
CA THR A 53 13.65 -13.41 1.33
C THR A 53 13.22 -13.38 -0.13
N GLU A 54 14.00 -14.06 -0.99
CA GLU A 54 13.66 -14.23 -2.41
C GLU A 54 12.44 -15.14 -2.64
N ASN A 55 12.06 -15.94 -1.63
CA ASN A 55 10.94 -16.86 -1.70
C ASN A 55 10.10 -16.81 -0.41
N PRO A 56 9.07 -15.94 -0.34
CA PRO A 56 8.20 -15.82 0.83
C PRO A 56 7.13 -16.93 0.91
N GLU A 57 6.85 -17.63 -0.19
CA GLU A 57 5.75 -18.61 -0.33
C GLU A 57 5.74 -19.72 0.74
N PRO A 58 6.89 -20.30 1.18
CA PRO A 58 6.92 -21.36 2.17
C PRO A 58 6.22 -21.02 3.49
N PHE A 59 6.17 -19.74 3.88
CA PHE A 59 5.43 -19.33 5.07
C PHE A 59 3.95 -19.72 4.98
N ILE A 60 3.31 -19.48 3.82
CA ILE A 60 1.90 -19.83 3.63
C ILE A 60 1.76 -21.30 3.24
N ASP A 61 2.61 -21.83 2.36
CA ASP A 61 2.49 -23.20 1.84
C ASP A 61 2.57 -24.26 2.94
N GLU A 62 3.49 -24.10 3.89
CA GLU A 62 3.62 -25.04 5.00
C GLU A 62 2.39 -25.05 5.90
N ARG A 63 1.75 -23.90 6.11
CA ARG A 63 0.54 -23.77 6.93
C ARG A 63 -0.66 -24.34 6.20
N ALA A 64 -0.81 -24.04 4.91
CA ALA A 64 -1.84 -24.62 4.07
C ALA A 64 -1.75 -26.15 4.01
N LYS A 65 -0.53 -26.69 3.87
CA LYS A 65 -0.28 -28.15 3.88
C LYS A 65 -0.67 -28.82 5.20
N ARG A 66 -0.48 -28.14 6.35
CA ARG A 66 -0.76 -28.70 7.68
C ARG A 66 -2.22 -28.53 8.13
N HIS A 67 -2.86 -27.43 7.73
CA HIS A 67 -4.13 -26.99 8.31
C HIS A 67 -5.28 -26.88 7.29
N GLY A 68 -5.00 -27.06 6.00
CA GLY A 68 -5.94 -26.85 4.90
C GLY A 68 -5.82 -25.46 4.29
N SER A 69 -6.48 -25.24 3.15
CA SER A 69 -6.46 -23.98 2.39
C SER A 69 -7.04 -22.78 3.16
N VAL A 70 -7.85 -23.04 4.19
CA VAL A 70 -8.37 -22.02 5.12
C VAL A 70 -7.92 -22.36 6.54
N PHE A 71 -7.11 -21.49 7.15
CA PHE A 71 -6.52 -21.75 8.46
C PHE A 71 -6.42 -20.50 9.33
N THR A 72 -6.27 -20.68 10.64
CA THR A 72 -6.10 -19.61 11.61
C THR A 72 -4.62 -19.35 11.91
N THR A 73 -4.21 -18.08 11.89
CA THR A 73 -2.92 -17.59 12.38
C THR A 73 -3.12 -16.34 13.26
N HIS A 74 -2.04 -15.74 13.72
CA HIS A 74 -2.07 -14.44 14.38
C HIS A 74 -0.97 -13.58 13.77
N VAL A 75 -1.35 -12.52 13.05
CA VAL A 75 -0.40 -11.64 12.36
C VAL A 75 -0.82 -10.18 12.56
N PHE A 76 0.16 -9.28 12.61
CA PHE A 76 -0.04 -7.84 12.78
C PHE A 76 -0.87 -7.45 14.00
N GLY A 77 -0.77 -8.21 15.09
CA GLY A 77 -1.46 -7.94 16.36
C GLY A 77 -2.84 -8.60 16.50
N GLU A 78 -3.36 -9.20 15.43
CA GLU A 78 -4.72 -9.73 15.38
C GLU A 78 -4.75 -11.24 15.07
N PRO A 79 -5.68 -12.02 15.68
CA PRO A 79 -6.05 -13.33 15.15
C PRO A 79 -6.61 -13.19 13.73
N THR A 80 -6.10 -13.98 12.79
CA THR A 80 -6.40 -13.84 11.36
C THR A 80 -6.77 -15.20 10.79
N VAL A 81 -7.88 -15.26 10.05
CA VAL A 81 -8.18 -16.40 9.18
C VAL A 81 -7.53 -16.12 7.82
N PHE A 82 -6.59 -16.98 7.43
CA PHE A 82 -5.92 -16.92 6.14
C PHE A 82 -6.63 -17.86 5.16
N SER A 83 -6.83 -17.41 3.92
CA SER A 83 -7.48 -18.17 2.86
C SER A 83 -6.63 -18.21 1.60
N ALA A 84 -6.13 -19.41 1.28
CA ALA A 84 -5.58 -19.78 -0.02
C ALA A 84 -6.65 -20.46 -0.91
N ASP A 85 -7.91 -20.45 -0.50
CA ASP A 85 -9.04 -21.10 -1.16
C ASP A 85 -9.75 -20.13 -2.14
N PRO A 86 -9.80 -20.44 -3.45
CA PRO A 86 -10.37 -19.53 -4.44
C PRO A 86 -11.85 -19.18 -4.21
N GLU A 87 -12.66 -20.16 -3.82
CA GLU A 87 -14.09 -20.00 -3.56
C GLU A 87 -14.33 -19.09 -2.35
N THR A 88 -13.59 -19.32 -1.27
CA THR A 88 -13.61 -18.45 -0.08
C THR A 88 -13.16 -17.04 -0.41
N ASN A 89 -12.09 -16.88 -1.19
CA ASN A 89 -11.58 -15.57 -1.62
C ASN A 89 -12.60 -14.82 -2.48
N ARG A 90 -13.27 -15.50 -3.41
CA ARG A 90 -14.37 -14.94 -4.20
C ARG A 90 -15.53 -14.48 -3.31
N PHE A 91 -15.92 -15.30 -2.34
CA PHE A 91 -16.98 -14.96 -1.39
C PHE A 91 -16.63 -13.70 -0.57
N ILE A 92 -15.40 -13.60 -0.08
CA ILE A 92 -14.91 -12.43 0.66
C ILE A 92 -15.01 -11.17 -0.22
N LEU A 93 -14.41 -11.20 -1.41
CA LEU A 93 -14.35 -10.04 -2.32
C LEU A 93 -15.74 -9.59 -2.80
N GLN A 94 -16.68 -10.52 -3.01
CA GLN A 94 -18.05 -10.19 -3.43
C GLN A 94 -18.92 -9.61 -2.28
N ASN A 95 -18.50 -9.77 -1.03
CA ASN A 95 -19.23 -9.32 0.16
C ASN A 95 -18.51 -8.18 0.91
N GLU A 96 -17.57 -7.49 0.24
CA GLU A 96 -16.96 -6.25 0.72
C GLU A 96 -18.02 -5.18 1.01
N GLY A 97 -17.94 -4.55 2.18
CA GLY A 97 -18.91 -3.57 2.69
C GLY A 97 -20.22 -4.18 3.22
N LYS A 98 -20.35 -5.51 3.28
CA LYS A 98 -21.52 -6.23 3.83
C LYS A 98 -21.16 -7.17 4.96
N LEU A 99 -20.31 -8.15 4.65
CA LEU A 99 -19.82 -9.16 5.61
C LEU A 99 -18.35 -8.95 5.95
N PHE A 100 -17.60 -8.38 5.01
CA PHE A 100 -16.19 -8.07 5.12
C PHE A 100 -15.97 -6.59 4.91
N GLU A 101 -14.84 -6.11 5.41
CA GLU A 101 -14.41 -4.74 5.24
C GLU A 101 -12.89 -4.72 5.10
N CYS A 102 -12.41 -3.88 4.18
CA CYS A 102 -11.00 -3.66 3.97
C CYS A 102 -10.32 -3.18 5.26
N SER A 103 -9.30 -3.92 5.70
CA SER A 103 -8.57 -3.63 6.94
C SER A 103 -7.09 -3.98 6.77
N TYR A 104 -6.26 -2.94 6.68
CA TYR A 104 -4.82 -3.09 6.52
C TYR A 104 -4.08 -2.97 7.85
N PRO A 105 -2.92 -3.64 8.01
CA PRO A 105 -2.04 -3.48 9.15
C PRO A 105 -1.72 -2.01 9.43
N GLY A 106 -1.57 -1.66 10.72
CA GLY A 106 -1.26 -0.29 11.12
C GLY A 106 0.00 0.29 10.46
N SER A 107 0.98 -0.54 10.10
CA SER A 107 2.17 -0.11 9.36
C SER A 107 1.84 0.51 7.99
N ILE A 108 0.84 -0.05 7.30
CA ILE A 108 0.39 0.43 5.99
C ILE A 108 -0.57 1.61 6.20
N SER A 109 -1.59 1.42 7.03
CA SER A 109 -2.65 2.41 7.25
C SER A 109 -2.11 3.76 7.75
N ASN A 110 -1.12 3.75 8.66
CA ASN A 110 -0.51 4.98 9.17
C ASN A 110 0.33 5.72 8.14
N LEU A 111 0.96 5.00 7.21
CA LEU A 111 1.85 5.58 6.20
C LEU A 111 1.08 6.10 4.98
N LEU A 112 -0.02 5.45 4.61
CA LEU A 112 -0.91 5.93 3.56
C LEU A 112 -1.79 7.11 4.00
N GLY A 113 -2.12 7.17 5.30
CA GLY A 113 -2.97 8.22 5.85
C GLY A 113 -4.44 7.81 5.94
N LYS A 114 -5.15 8.39 6.91
CA LYS A 114 -6.54 8.06 7.29
C LYS A 114 -7.55 8.33 6.18
N HIS A 115 -7.23 9.22 5.23
CA HIS A 115 -8.07 9.54 4.08
C HIS A 115 -7.57 8.90 2.78
N SER A 116 -6.71 7.88 2.86
CA SER A 116 -6.32 7.12 1.68
C SER A 116 -7.50 6.31 1.12
N LEU A 117 -7.51 6.11 -0.20
CA LEU A 117 -8.54 5.30 -0.86
C LEU A 117 -8.67 3.89 -0.25
N LEU A 118 -7.56 3.31 0.21
CA LEU A 118 -7.49 1.99 0.84
C LEU A 118 -8.20 1.91 2.20
N LEU A 119 -8.40 3.04 2.89
CA LEU A 119 -9.04 3.09 4.21
C LEU A 119 -10.43 3.74 4.17
N MET A 120 -10.80 4.36 3.06
CA MET A 120 -12.13 4.91 2.85
C MET A 120 -13.19 3.80 2.81
N LYS A 121 -14.41 4.14 3.21
CA LYS A 121 -15.54 3.20 3.26
C LYS A 121 -16.80 3.79 2.63
N GLY A 122 -17.74 2.91 2.32
CA GLY A 122 -19.09 3.28 1.89
C GLY A 122 -19.14 4.21 0.67
N ASN A 123 -20.01 5.22 0.72
CA ASN A 123 -20.25 6.15 -0.39
C ASN A 123 -19.03 6.99 -0.75
N LEU A 124 -18.24 7.41 0.25
CA LEU A 124 -17.01 8.17 0.00
C LEU A 124 -16.00 7.34 -0.80
N HIS A 125 -15.76 6.09 -0.38
CA HIS A 125 -14.91 5.17 -1.15
C HIS A 125 -15.41 5.00 -2.59
N LYS A 126 -16.72 4.74 -2.76
CA LYS A 126 -17.31 4.56 -4.09
C LYS A 126 -17.08 5.77 -5.00
N ARG A 127 -17.26 6.99 -4.49
CA ARG A 127 -17.04 8.23 -5.25
C ARG A 127 -15.57 8.43 -5.60
N MET A 128 -14.68 8.31 -4.63
CA MET A 128 -13.24 8.51 -4.85
C MET A 128 -12.66 7.45 -5.79
N HIS A 129 -13.17 6.21 -5.72
CA HIS A 129 -12.84 5.15 -6.66
C HIS A 129 -13.39 5.46 -8.07
N SER A 130 -14.65 5.88 -8.19
CA SER A 130 -15.23 6.30 -9.48
C SER A 130 -14.47 7.47 -10.11
N LEU A 131 -14.05 8.45 -9.30
CA LEU A 131 -13.18 9.53 -9.75
C LEU A 131 -11.84 8.99 -10.24
N THR A 132 -11.19 8.09 -9.49
CA THR A 132 -9.92 7.48 -9.94
C THR A 132 -10.08 6.77 -11.28
N MET A 133 -11.16 5.99 -11.44
CA MET A 133 -11.46 5.26 -12.67
C MET A 133 -11.81 6.18 -13.84
N SER A 134 -12.31 7.40 -13.59
CA SER A 134 -12.62 8.33 -14.67
C SER A 134 -11.34 8.75 -15.40
N PHE A 135 -10.19 8.81 -14.72
CA PHE A 135 -8.86 9.09 -15.30
C PHE A 135 -8.22 7.90 -16.00
N ALA A 136 -8.88 6.73 -16.00
CA ALA A 136 -8.48 5.54 -16.74
C ALA A 136 -9.58 5.10 -17.72
N ASN A 137 -10.44 6.02 -18.15
CA ASN A 137 -11.45 5.71 -19.17
C ASN A 137 -10.82 5.60 -20.56
N SER A 138 -11.54 4.99 -21.51
CA SER A 138 -11.01 4.69 -22.85
C SER A 138 -10.54 5.92 -23.64
N SER A 139 -11.23 7.06 -23.52
CA SER A 139 -10.83 8.30 -24.21
C SER A 139 -9.57 8.91 -23.60
N ILE A 140 -9.49 9.01 -22.28
CA ILE A 140 -8.30 9.55 -21.59
C ILE A 140 -7.09 8.65 -21.83
N ILE A 141 -7.29 7.32 -21.82
CA ILE A 141 -6.22 6.39 -22.16
C ILE A 141 -5.67 6.70 -23.55
N LYS A 142 -6.56 6.79 -24.55
CA LYS A 142 -6.16 6.98 -25.94
C LYS A 142 -5.49 8.32 -26.20
N ASP A 143 -6.09 9.40 -25.70
CA ASP A 143 -5.75 10.75 -26.12
C ASP A 143 -4.67 11.40 -25.25
N GLN A 144 -4.46 10.91 -24.03
CA GLN A 144 -3.52 11.49 -23.07
C GLN A 144 -2.53 10.46 -22.53
N LEU A 145 -3.03 9.38 -21.92
CA LEU A 145 -2.17 8.45 -21.17
C LEU A 145 -1.16 7.74 -22.08
N LEU A 146 -1.57 7.26 -23.26
CA LEU A 146 -0.66 6.60 -24.19
C LEU A 146 0.44 7.53 -24.69
N VAL A 147 0.13 8.80 -24.90
CA VAL A 147 1.11 9.82 -25.33
C VAL A 147 2.14 10.06 -24.23
N ASP A 148 1.70 10.21 -22.98
CA ASP A 148 2.60 10.37 -21.85
C ASP A 148 3.43 9.11 -21.59
N ILE A 149 2.85 7.91 -21.73
CA ILE A 149 3.57 6.64 -21.63
C ILE A 149 4.69 6.57 -22.67
N ASP A 150 4.39 6.77 -23.95
CA ASP A 150 5.40 6.69 -25.02
C ASP A 150 6.51 7.72 -24.81
N ARG A 151 6.15 8.96 -24.47
CA ARG A 151 7.11 10.03 -24.18
C ARG A 151 8.02 9.69 -23.01
N LEU A 152 7.47 9.24 -21.88
CA LEU A 152 8.25 8.94 -20.67
C LEU A 152 9.11 7.69 -20.84
N ILE A 153 8.63 6.69 -21.57
CA ILE A 153 9.43 5.52 -21.94
C ILE A 153 10.62 5.95 -22.79
N ARG A 154 10.39 6.69 -23.89
CA ARG A 154 11.48 7.17 -24.77
C ARG A 154 12.51 8.01 -24.01
N LEU A 155 12.04 9.00 -23.24
CA LEU A 155 12.90 9.86 -22.42
C LEU A 155 13.82 9.04 -21.49
N ASN A 156 13.27 8.00 -20.86
CA ASN A 156 14.07 7.15 -19.98
C ASN A 156 15.00 6.24 -20.79
N LEU A 157 14.52 5.60 -21.86
CA LEU A 157 15.34 4.75 -22.74
C LEU A 157 16.54 5.51 -23.33
N ASP A 158 16.36 6.76 -23.75
CA ASP A 158 17.43 7.61 -24.29
C ASP A 158 18.52 7.92 -23.25
N SER A 159 18.20 7.82 -21.96
CA SER A 159 19.14 8.01 -20.85
C SER A 159 19.83 6.71 -20.39
N TRP A 160 19.43 5.56 -20.93
CA TRP A 160 20.00 4.28 -20.54
C TRP A 160 21.41 4.10 -21.10
N THR A 161 22.25 3.41 -20.34
CA THR A 161 23.57 2.95 -20.78
C THR A 161 23.51 1.46 -21.12
N ASP A 162 24.64 0.87 -21.52
CA ASP A 162 24.73 -0.57 -21.83
C ASP A 162 24.19 -1.50 -20.72
N ARG A 163 24.22 -1.04 -19.46
CA ARG A 163 23.70 -1.78 -18.30
C ARG A 163 22.81 -0.89 -17.45
N ILE A 164 21.66 -1.43 -17.07
CA ILE A 164 20.70 -0.73 -16.21
C ILE A 164 20.22 -1.62 -15.06
N LEU A 165 19.84 -0.99 -13.96
CA LEU A 165 19.04 -1.64 -12.92
C LEU A 165 17.58 -1.53 -13.33
N LEU A 166 17.07 -2.57 -13.98
CA LEU A 166 15.74 -2.55 -14.62
C LEU A 166 14.61 -2.18 -13.65
N MET A 167 14.62 -2.72 -12.44
CA MET A 167 13.61 -2.39 -11.42
C MET A 167 13.62 -0.89 -11.08
N GLU A 168 14.80 -0.28 -10.95
CA GLU A 168 14.92 1.15 -10.67
C GLU A 168 14.44 2.00 -11.85
N ALA A 169 14.80 1.60 -13.07
CA ALA A 169 14.34 2.26 -14.29
C ALA A 169 12.81 2.17 -14.46
N ALA A 170 12.22 0.99 -14.24
CA ALA A 170 10.77 0.80 -14.30
C ALA A 170 10.06 1.62 -13.22
N LYS A 171 10.57 1.62 -11.98
CA LYS A 171 10.05 2.43 -10.86
C LYS A 171 10.10 3.92 -11.16
N LYS A 172 11.16 4.40 -11.82
CA LYS A 172 11.27 5.80 -12.23
C LYS A 172 10.19 6.16 -13.26
N ILE A 173 10.07 5.37 -14.33
CA ILE A 173 9.05 5.60 -15.39
C ILE A 173 7.64 5.64 -14.79
N THR A 174 7.29 4.66 -13.95
CA THR A 174 5.93 4.57 -13.40
C THR A 174 5.66 5.67 -12.37
N PHE A 175 6.66 6.09 -11.60
CA PHE A 175 6.54 7.25 -10.71
C PHE A 175 6.28 8.53 -11.49
N GLU A 176 7.07 8.79 -12.53
CA GLU A 176 6.95 9.97 -13.37
C GLU A 176 5.59 10.02 -14.06
N LEU A 177 5.10 8.88 -14.54
CA LEU A 177 3.75 8.78 -15.10
C LEU A 177 2.68 9.09 -14.05
N ALA A 178 2.79 8.53 -12.84
CA ALA A 178 1.82 8.80 -11.77
C ALA A 178 1.82 10.27 -11.36
N VAL A 179 3.00 10.91 -11.25
CA VAL A 179 3.13 12.35 -11.00
C VAL A 179 2.51 13.17 -12.13
N LYS A 180 2.76 12.79 -13.39
CA LYS A 180 2.17 13.48 -14.54
C LYS A 180 0.65 13.43 -14.51
N GLN A 181 0.06 12.25 -14.28
CA GLN A 181 -1.39 12.06 -14.27
C GLN A 181 -2.07 12.74 -13.07
N LEU A 182 -1.41 12.77 -11.91
CA LEU A 182 -2.02 13.31 -10.69
C LEU A 182 -1.96 14.84 -10.61
N MET A 183 -0.88 15.46 -11.11
CA MET A 183 -0.61 16.88 -10.87
C MET A 183 -0.06 17.65 -12.07
N SER A 184 0.06 17.00 -13.25
CA SER A 184 0.60 17.57 -14.49
C SER A 184 2.08 17.95 -14.47
N PHE A 185 2.86 17.39 -13.55
CA PHE A 185 4.29 17.71 -13.43
C PHE A 185 5.12 16.79 -14.34
N ASP A 186 6.11 17.37 -15.01
CA ASP A 186 7.07 16.64 -15.82
C ASP A 186 8.29 16.17 -15.00
N PRO A 187 9.05 15.18 -15.51
CA PRO A 187 10.28 14.72 -14.87
C PRO A 187 11.26 15.86 -14.57
N GLY A 188 11.86 15.85 -13.38
CA GLY A 188 12.82 16.85 -12.95
C GLY A 188 13.32 16.63 -11.52
N GLU A 189 14.10 17.58 -11.00
CA GLU A 189 14.71 17.47 -9.66
C GLU A 189 13.66 17.30 -8.55
N TRP A 190 12.53 18.00 -8.66
CA TRP A 190 11.47 17.94 -7.67
C TRP A 190 10.80 16.56 -7.62
N SER A 191 10.43 16.00 -8.78
CA SER A 191 9.77 14.68 -8.85
C SER A 191 10.74 13.57 -8.46
N GLU A 192 12.01 13.68 -8.81
CA GLU A 192 13.04 12.73 -8.36
C GLU A 192 13.29 12.81 -6.85
N SER A 193 13.31 14.02 -6.28
CA SER A 193 13.38 14.20 -4.82
C SER A 193 12.18 13.57 -4.12
N LEU A 194 10.96 13.81 -4.63
CA LEU A 194 9.75 13.21 -4.09
C LEU A 194 9.83 11.67 -4.15
N ARG A 195 10.24 11.10 -5.29
CA ARG A 195 10.40 9.65 -5.49
C ARG A 195 11.30 9.00 -4.44
N LYS A 196 12.45 9.63 -4.12
CA LYS A 196 13.38 9.13 -3.10
C LYS A 196 12.73 9.02 -1.72
N HIS A 197 11.87 9.97 -1.36
CA HIS A 197 11.11 9.89 -0.11
C HIS A 197 10.03 8.80 -0.16
N TYR A 198 9.37 8.60 -1.31
CA TYR A 198 8.38 7.52 -1.47
C TYR A 198 8.97 6.12 -1.28
N VAL A 199 10.20 5.87 -1.73
CA VAL A 199 10.89 4.59 -1.48
C VAL A 199 10.94 4.30 0.02
N LEU A 200 11.32 5.29 0.82
CA LEU A 200 11.41 5.15 2.28
C LEU A 200 10.05 4.93 2.94
N VAL A 201 8.97 5.49 2.39
CA VAL A 201 7.60 5.24 2.86
C VAL A 201 7.24 3.77 2.63
N ILE A 202 7.47 3.26 1.42
CA ILE A 202 7.10 1.88 1.02
C ILE A 202 7.89 0.84 1.82
N GLU A 203 9.17 1.09 2.11
CA GLU A 203 9.98 0.24 2.99
C GLU A 203 9.35 0.04 4.39
N GLY A 204 8.49 0.96 4.83
CA GLY A 204 7.81 0.89 6.12
C GLY A 204 6.61 -0.05 6.18
N PHE A 205 6.04 -0.46 5.04
CA PHE A 205 4.76 -1.19 4.98
C PHE A 205 4.80 -2.56 5.66
N PHE A 206 5.88 -3.32 5.46
CA PHE A 206 6.06 -4.66 6.02
C PHE A 206 7.02 -4.65 7.20
N THR A 207 6.80 -3.73 8.14
CA THR A 207 7.62 -3.60 9.36
C THR A 207 6.75 -3.58 10.61
N VAL A 208 7.35 -3.77 11.78
CA VAL A 208 6.66 -3.60 13.05
C VAL A 208 6.29 -2.12 13.21
N PRO A 209 5.00 -1.77 13.40
CA PRO A 209 4.52 -0.38 13.42
C PRO A 209 4.82 0.33 14.76
N LEU A 210 6.00 0.11 15.32
CA LEU A 210 6.47 0.70 16.57
C LEU A 210 7.79 1.41 16.30
N PRO A 211 7.80 2.76 16.19
CA PRO A 211 9.01 3.51 15.82
C PRO A 211 10.19 3.28 16.78
N LEU A 212 9.88 2.97 18.05
CA LEU A 212 10.88 2.63 19.07
C LEU A 212 11.66 1.35 18.72
N PHE A 213 10.99 0.36 18.14
CA PHE A 213 11.54 -0.97 17.85
C PHE A 213 11.88 -1.21 16.37
N SER A 214 11.58 -0.25 15.49
CA SER A 214 11.84 -0.35 14.05
C SER A 214 12.45 0.95 13.51
N ALA A 215 13.75 0.94 13.26
CA ALA A 215 14.46 2.06 12.64
C ALA A 215 13.92 2.35 11.23
N THR A 216 13.58 1.31 10.46
CA THR A 216 12.95 1.44 9.14
C THR A 216 11.61 2.15 9.24
N TYR A 217 10.73 1.74 10.17
CA TYR A 217 9.43 2.38 10.34
C TYR A 217 9.56 3.85 10.78
N ARG A 218 10.54 4.15 11.63
CA ARG A 218 10.83 5.54 12.03
C ARG A 218 11.26 6.40 10.84
N ARG A 219 12.10 5.88 9.95
CA ARG A 219 12.48 6.57 8.70
C ARG A 219 11.27 6.74 7.78
N ALA A 220 10.43 5.71 7.65
CA ALA A 220 9.22 5.74 6.83
C ALA A 220 8.23 6.83 7.29
N ILE A 221 8.02 6.97 8.61
CA ILE A 221 7.17 8.05 9.16
C ILE A 221 7.74 9.43 8.86
N LYS A 222 9.06 9.60 9.00
CA LYS A 222 9.72 10.88 8.66
C LYS A 222 9.54 11.21 7.18
N ALA A 223 9.79 10.24 6.30
CA ALA A 223 9.62 10.39 4.87
C ALA A 223 8.17 10.66 4.48
N ARG A 224 7.19 10.00 5.12
CA ARG A 224 5.76 10.26 4.93
C ARG A 224 5.43 11.72 5.24
N ARG A 225 5.98 12.27 6.32
CA ARG A 225 5.77 13.68 6.68
C ARG A 225 6.35 14.61 5.62
N GLU A 226 7.57 14.36 5.15
CA GLU A 226 8.22 15.16 4.10
C GLU A 226 7.45 15.10 2.77
N VAL A 227 6.93 13.92 2.40
CA VAL A 227 6.03 13.75 1.25
C VAL A 227 4.73 14.54 1.43
N ALA A 228 4.07 14.41 2.59
CA ALA A 228 2.82 15.11 2.86
C ALA A 228 3.01 16.64 2.85
N GLU A 229 4.11 17.15 3.38
CA GLU A 229 4.47 18.56 3.32
C GLU A 229 4.69 19.05 1.88
N ALA A 230 5.41 18.27 1.06
CA ALA A 230 5.63 18.59 -0.35
C ALA A 230 4.32 18.64 -1.14
N LEU A 231 3.46 17.65 -0.97
CA LEU A 231 2.14 17.61 -1.62
C LEU A 231 1.21 18.70 -1.08
N SER A 232 1.24 18.99 0.22
CA SER A 232 0.41 20.04 0.81
C SER A 232 0.70 21.42 0.20
N LYS A 233 1.96 21.71 -0.13
CA LYS A 233 2.32 22.94 -0.85
C LYS A 233 1.65 23.00 -2.22
N ILE A 234 1.74 21.93 -3.01
CA ILE A 234 1.10 21.86 -4.33
C ILE A 234 -0.43 22.01 -4.23
N VAL A 235 -1.05 21.31 -3.27
CA VAL A 235 -2.51 21.38 -3.08
C VAL A 235 -2.94 22.81 -2.72
N LYS A 236 -2.19 23.51 -1.85
CA LYS A 236 -2.47 24.91 -1.48
C LYS A 236 -2.30 25.85 -2.68
N GLU A 237 -1.22 25.71 -3.42
CA GLU A 237 -0.96 26.50 -4.63
C GLU A 237 -2.07 26.28 -5.66
N ARG A 238 -2.41 25.02 -5.96
CA ARG A 238 -3.45 24.67 -6.93
C ARG A 238 -4.83 25.13 -6.49
N ARG A 239 -5.13 25.12 -5.19
CA ARG A 239 -6.39 25.68 -4.67
C ARG A 239 -6.46 27.20 -4.90
N GLY A 240 -5.36 27.92 -4.66
CA GLY A 240 -5.29 29.36 -4.97
C GLY A 240 -5.41 29.66 -6.47
N GLU A 241 -4.80 28.85 -7.34
CA GLU A 241 -5.03 28.90 -8.80
C GLU A 241 -6.51 28.68 -9.13
N TYR A 242 -7.13 27.68 -8.51
CA TYR A 242 -8.54 27.34 -8.71
C TYR A 242 -9.49 28.47 -8.30
N GLU A 243 -9.24 29.12 -7.17
CA GLU A 243 -10.03 30.28 -6.71
C GLU A 243 -9.92 31.48 -7.67
N LYS A 244 -8.79 31.60 -8.39
CA LYS A 244 -8.58 32.63 -9.44
C LYS A 244 -9.18 32.27 -10.79
N GLY A 245 -9.82 31.11 -10.92
CA GLY A 245 -10.43 30.64 -12.16
C GLY A 245 -9.51 29.80 -13.06
N GLU A 246 -8.27 29.53 -12.65
CA GLU A 246 -7.39 28.64 -13.39
C GLU A 246 -7.81 27.18 -13.18
N ARG A 247 -7.91 26.41 -14.26
CA ARG A 247 -8.31 25.00 -14.22
C ARG A 247 -7.26 24.16 -14.93
N LYS A 248 -6.95 23.00 -14.35
CA LYS A 248 -6.06 21.99 -14.94
C LYS A 248 -6.81 20.68 -15.05
N ASN A 249 -6.65 20.00 -16.18
CA ASN A 249 -7.31 18.74 -16.47
C ASN A 249 -6.46 17.56 -15.95
N ASP A 250 -6.23 17.54 -14.64
CA ASP A 250 -5.55 16.45 -13.93
C ASP A 250 -6.36 16.00 -12.70
N MET A 251 -5.93 14.92 -12.05
CA MET A 251 -6.63 14.37 -10.88
C MET A 251 -6.80 15.43 -9.79
N LEU A 252 -5.76 16.22 -9.52
CA LEU A 252 -5.83 17.27 -8.50
C LEU A 252 -6.86 18.35 -8.88
N GLY A 253 -6.93 18.75 -10.15
CA GLY A 253 -7.97 19.65 -10.65
C GLY A 253 -9.37 19.08 -10.46
N ALA A 254 -9.57 17.79 -10.74
CA ALA A 254 -10.86 17.14 -10.54
C ALA A 254 -11.23 16.96 -9.06
N LEU A 255 -10.25 16.72 -8.18
CA LEU A 255 -10.47 16.69 -6.73
C LEU A 255 -10.91 18.04 -6.17
N LEU A 256 -10.35 19.14 -6.70
CA LEU A 256 -10.71 20.51 -6.31
C LEU A 256 -12.05 20.97 -6.93
N GLY A 257 -12.41 20.44 -8.10
CA GLY A 257 -13.66 20.77 -8.79
C GLY A 257 -14.82 19.82 -8.52
N GLY A 258 -14.62 18.78 -7.70
CA GLY A 258 -15.66 17.82 -7.36
C GLY A 258 -16.81 18.44 -6.57
N GLU A 259 -18.02 17.97 -6.82
CA GLU A 259 -19.18 18.21 -5.97
C GLU A 259 -19.22 17.12 -4.88
N TRP A 260 -19.04 17.55 -3.64
CA TRP A 260 -18.97 16.68 -2.47
C TRP A 260 -20.20 16.92 -1.58
N GLU A 261 -20.76 15.86 -0.99
CA GLU A 261 -21.98 15.95 -0.15
C GLU A 261 -21.78 16.77 1.14
N GLU A 262 -20.57 16.75 1.69
CA GLU A 262 -20.19 17.43 2.92
C GLU A 262 -18.93 18.25 2.65
N ASP A 263 -19.12 19.56 2.38
CA ASP A 263 -18.08 20.55 2.10
C ASP A 263 -17.01 20.15 1.06
N GLN A 264 -16.21 21.12 0.63
CA GLN A 264 -15.07 20.81 -0.24
C GLN A 264 -14.04 19.94 0.48
N LEU A 265 -13.41 18.99 -0.22
CA LEU A 265 -12.34 18.17 0.35
C LEU A 265 -11.25 19.06 0.96
N SER A 266 -10.88 18.78 2.19
CA SER A 266 -9.78 19.45 2.88
C SER A 266 -8.44 19.13 2.21
N ASN A 267 -7.45 19.98 2.44
CA ASN A 267 -6.10 19.73 1.94
C ASN A 267 -5.51 18.44 2.50
N GLU A 268 -5.85 18.06 3.74
CA GLU A 268 -5.39 16.80 4.34
C GLU A 268 -5.97 15.58 3.60
N GLN A 269 -7.28 15.61 3.29
CA GLN A 269 -7.94 14.54 2.52
C GLN A 269 -7.35 14.37 1.12
N ILE A 270 -7.11 15.48 0.41
CA ILE A 270 -6.50 15.44 -0.92
C ILE A 270 -5.07 14.90 -0.84
N VAL A 271 -4.26 15.34 0.12
CA VAL A 271 -2.87 14.87 0.29
C VAL A 271 -2.82 13.38 0.58
N ASP A 272 -3.58 12.88 1.57
CA ASP A 272 -3.60 11.44 1.90
C ASP A 272 -4.08 10.59 0.71
N PHE A 273 -5.06 11.08 -0.06
CA PHE A 273 -5.51 10.41 -1.27
C PHE A 273 -4.43 10.35 -2.35
N MET A 274 -3.74 11.46 -2.61
CA MET A 274 -2.62 11.53 -3.56
C MET A 274 -1.45 10.64 -3.15
N VAL A 275 -1.14 10.57 -1.86
CA VAL A 275 -0.10 9.67 -1.32
C VAL A 275 -0.39 8.23 -1.68
N ALA A 276 -1.63 7.79 -1.46
CA ALA A 276 -2.03 6.42 -1.75
C ALA A 276 -1.92 6.09 -3.25
N LEU A 277 -2.35 6.99 -4.13
CA LEU A 277 -2.28 6.76 -5.58
C LEU A 277 -0.85 6.73 -6.13
N LEU A 278 0.04 7.59 -5.61
CA LEU A 278 1.46 7.57 -6.00
C LEU A 278 2.14 6.25 -5.59
N VAL A 279 1.86 5.75 -4.39
CA VAL A 279 2.34 4.43 -3.96
C VAL A 279 1.82 3.33 -4.89
N ALA A 280 0.53 3.36 -5.23
CA ALA A 280 -0.10 2.35 -6.08
C ALA A 280 0.54 2.29 -7.47
N GLY A 281 0.76 3.45 -8.11
CA GLY A 281 1.41 3.55 -9.41
C GLY A 281 2.91 3.23 -9.40
N TYR A 282 3.57 3.40 -8.26
CA TYR A 282 5.01 3.17 -8.13
C TYR A 282 5.39 1.69 -8.09
N GLU A 283 4.81 0.91 -7.17
CA GLU A 283 5.33 -0.43 -6.84
C GLU A 283 4.75 -1.52 -7.75
N THR A 284 3.48 -1.42 -8.14
CA THR A 284 2.76 -2.49 -8.84
C THR A 284 3.21 -2.63 -10.30
N THR A 285 3.00 -1.58 -11.10
CA THR A 285 3.32 -1.58 -12.54
C THR A 285 4.81 -1.80 -12.79
N SER A 286 5.69 -1.20 -11.98
CA SER A 286 7.14 -1.37 -12.14
C SER A 286 7.60 -2.81 -11.87
N THR A 287 6.99 -3.48 -10.89
CA THR A 287 7.23 -4.90 -10.61
C THR A 287 6.77 -5.76 -11.79
N ILE A 288 5.56 -5.51 -12.32
CA ILE A 288 5.03 -6.25 -13.47
C ILE A 288 5.93 -6.05 -14.71
N MET A 289 6.35 -4.81 -15.00
CA MET A 289 7.27 -4.52 -16.11
C MET A 289 8.59 -5.29 -15.96
N THR A 290 9.15 -5.30 -14.75
CA THR A 290 10.41 -6.00 -14.46
C THR A 290 10.26 -7.51 -14.62
N LEU A 291 9.18 -8.08 -14.10
CA LEU A 291 8.87 -9.51 -14.24
C LEU A 291 8.63 -9.89 -15.71
N ALA A 292 7.94 -9.05 -16.47
CA ALA A 292 7.71 -9.27 -17.90
C ALA A 292 9.03 -9.38 -18.67
N VAL A 293 9.95 -8.43 -18.49
CA VAL A 293 11.28 -8.50 -19.13
C VAL A 293 12.07 -9.70 -18.64
N LYS A 294 12.04 -10.02 -17.35
CA LYS A 294 12.70 -11.22 -16.78
C LYS A 294 12.19 -12.51 -17.46
N PHE A 295 10.88 -12.70 -17.54
CA PHE A 295 10.31 -13.93 -18.12
C PHE A 295 10.47 -14.00 -19.63
N LEU A 296 10.37 -12.87 -20.34
CA LEU A 296 10.60 -12.80 -21.79
C LEU A 296 12.06 -13.10 -22.15
N THR A 297 13.02 -12.58 -21.37
CA THR A 297 14.45 -12.89 -21.58
C THR A 297 14.79 -14.35 -21.29
N GLN A 298 14.04 -14.99 -20.39
CA GLN A 298 14.15 -16.43 -20.10
C GLN A 298 13.35 -17.31 -21.07
N THR A 299 12.51 -16.73 -21.94
CA THR A 299 11.63 -17.45 -22.87
C THR A 299 11.82 -16.95 -24.32
N PRO A 300 12.91 -17.34 -25.01
CA PRO A 300 13.27 -16.77 -26.31
C PRO A 300 12.20 -16.91 -27.40
N LEU A 301 11.43 -18.01 -27.38
CA LEU A 301 10.34 -18.22 -28.35
C LEU A 301 9.24 -17.14 -28.21
N ALA A 302 8.82 -16.84 -26.98
CA ALA A 302 7.82 -15.81 -26.72
C ALA A 302 8.35 -14.42 -27.10
N LEU A 303 9.62 -14.14 -26.79
CA LEU A 303 10.26 -12.88 -27.18
C LEU A 303 10.36 -12.74 -28.72
N ALA A 304 10.63 -13.82 -29.44
CA ALA A 304 10.68 -13.79 -30.90
C ALA A 304 9.30 -13.56 -31.54
N GLN A 305 8.21 -14.02 -30.92
CA GLN A 305 6.85 -13.80 -31.41
C GLN A 305 6.34 -12.36 -31.19
N LEU A 306 6.87 -11.66 -30.19
CA LEU A 306 6.51 -10.27 -29.90
C LEU A 306 7.24 -9.25 -30.78
N LYS A 307 8.37 -9.63 -31.38
CA LYS A 307 9.17 -8.79 -32.29
C LYS A 307 8.59 -8.80 -33.70
#